data_AF-A0A4Y1WVT9-F1
#
_entry.id   AF-A0A4Y1WVT9-F1
#
_cell.length_a   1.000
_cell.length_b   1.000
_cell.length_c   1.000
_cell.angle_alpha   90.00
_cell.angle_beta   90.00
_cell.angle_gamma   90.00
#
_symmetry.space_group_name_H-M   'P 1'
#
loop_
_entity.id
_entity.type
_entity.pdbx_description
1 polymer ?
#
loop_
_entity_poly.entity_id
_entity_poly.type
_entity_poly.pdbx_seq_one_letter_code
_entity_poly.pdbx_strand_id
1 'polypeptide(L)' 'MDECRIEIMHRYPQYEVPITVCTGLVFMAEAIRKSFGGKYVRYLRKYPIRLDFGTGKIFEIAPDDSIRHIPK' A
#
# COMPACT_ATOMS: atom_id res chain seq x y z
N MET A 1 -6.72 -18.64 -0.96
CA MET A 1 -6.45 -17.18 -1.05
C MET A 1 -7.73 -16.35 -1.15
N ASP A 2 -8.81 -16.88 -1.74
CA ASP A 2 -10.07 -16.11 -1.91
C ASP A 2 -10.92 -15.93 -0.65
N GLU A 3 -10.94 -16.85 0.32
CA GLU A 3 -11.79 -16.70 1.52
C GLU A 3 -11.44 -15.46 2.35
N CYS A 4 -10.14 -15.22 2.58
CA CYS A 4 -9.67 -14.03 3.30
C CYS A 4 -10.05 -12.73 2.56
N ARG A 5 -9.94 -12.74 1.22
CA ARG A 5 -10.35 -11.60 0.38
C ARG A 5 -11.86 -11.34 0.50
N ILE A 6 -12.67 -12.39 0.44
CA ILE A 6 -14.13 -12.32 0.54
C ILE A 6 -14.54 -11.83 1.94
N GLU A 7 -13.93 -12.33 3.01
CA GLU A 7 -14.24 -11.91 4.38
C GLU A 7 -13.93 -10.42 4.60
N ILE A 8 -12.79 -9.94 4.10
CA ILE A 8 -12.41 -8.52 4.18
C ILE A 8 -13.40 -7.64 3.40
N MET A 9 -13.78 -8.03 2.18
CA MET A 9 -14.75 -7.29 1.37
C MET A 9 -16.13 -7.26 2.03
N HIS A 10 -16.57 -8.35 2.65
CA HIS A 10 -17.84 -8.41 3.36
C HIS A 10 -17.87 -7.49 4.59
N ARG A 11 -16.75 -7.41 5.33
CA ARG A 11 -16.63 -6.54 6.51
C ARG A 11 -16.46 -5.06 6.15
N TYR A 12 -16.00 -4.77 4.93
CA TYR A 12 -15.68 -3.42 4.46
C TYR A 12 -16.17 -3.24 3.00
N PRO A 13 -17.48 -3.01 2.79
CA PRO A 13 -18.10 -2.96 1.47
C PRO A 13 -17.54 -1.84 0.57
N GLN A 14 -16.86 -0.84 1.13
CA GLN A 14 -16.06 0.13 0.39
C GLN A 14 -14.95 -0.50 -0.49
N TYR A 15 -14.59 -1.77 -0.27
CA TYR A 15 -13.66 -2.54 -1.10
C TYR A 15 -14.37 -3.40 -2.17
N GLU A 16 -15.69 -3.32 -2.35
CA GLU A 16 -16.40 -3.93 -3.49
C GLU A 16 -15.98 -3.31 -4.83
N VAL A 17 -15.43 -2.09 -4.80
CA VAL A 17 -14.80 -1.46 -5.96
C VAL A 17 -13.52 -2.23 -6.28
N PRO A 18 -13.27 -2.61 -7.56
CA PRO A 18 -12.04 -3.31 -7.92
C PRO A 18 -10.82 -2.51 -7.43
N ILE A 19 -10.09 -3.08 -6.48
CA ILE A 19 -8.83 -2.52 -6.01
C ILE A 19 -7.84 -2.70 -7.16
N THR A 20 -7.68 -1.65 -7.95
CA THR A 20 -6.58 -1.55 -8.92
C THR A 20 -5.24 -1.78 -8.22
N VAL A 21 -4.24 -2.26 -8.95
CA VAL A 21 -2.89 -2.43 -8.41
C VAL A 21 -2.39 -1.12 -7.76
N CYS A 22 -2.71 0.03 -8.35
CA CYS A 22 -2.36 1.34 -7.80
C CYS A 22 -3.02 1.61 -6.44
N THR A 23 -4.33 1.38 -6.31
CA THR A 23 -5.04 1.59 -5.03
C THR A 23 -4.58 0.61 -3.96
N GLY A 24 -4.27 -0.63 -4.33
CA GLY A 24 -3.70 -1.64 -3.41
C GLY A 24 -2.32 -1.24 -2.87
N LEU A 25 -1.46 -0.67 -3.72
CA LEU A 25 -0.14 -0.17 -3.30
C LEU A 25 -0.24 1.01 -2.33
N VAL A 26 -1.13 1.97 -2.61
CA VAL A 26 -1.37 3.11 -1.72
C VAL A 26 -1.92 2.64 -0.36
N PHE A 27 -2.86 1.69 -0.35
CA PHE A 27 -3.36 1.13 0.92
C PHE A 27 -2.28 0.40 1.71
N MET A 28 -1.41 -0.38 1.06
CA MET A 28 -0.26 -0.99 1.74
C MET A 28 0.67 0.06 2.33
N ALA A 29 1.02 1.10 1.57
CA ALA A 29 1.85 2.20 2.05
C ALA A 29 1.22 2.88 3.26
N GLU A 30 -0.09 3.14 3.25
CA GLU A 30 -0.81 3.74 4.37
C GLU A 30 -0.88 2.81 5.60
N ALA A 31 -1.10 1.51 5.40
CA ALA A 31 -1.08 0.53 6.46
C ALA A 31 0.30 0.48 7.14
N ILE A 32 1.38 0.49 6.36
CA ILE A 32 2.76 0.60 6.85
C ILE A 32 2.93 1.90 7.64
N ARG A 33 2.53 3.05 7.10
CA ARG A 33 2.65 4.33 7.84
C ARG A 33 1.94 4.26 9.20
N LYS A 34 0.74 3.68 9.26
CA LYS A 34 -0.05 3.52 10.49
C LYS A 34 0.54 2.51 11.47
N SER A 35 1.15 1.41 10.99
CA SER A 35 1.66 0.34 11.84
C SER A 35 2.84 0.77 12.72
N PHE A 36 3.63 1.77 12.30
CA PHE A 36 4.74 2.28 13.09
C PHE A 36 4.31 3.27 14.20
N GLY A 37 3.01 3.57 14.33
CA GLY A 37 2.46 4.44 15.37
C GLY A 37 2.91 5.92 15.26
N GLY A 38 2.33 6.78 16.11
CA GLY A 38 2.47 8.24 15.99
C GLY A 38 3.92 8.78 16.00
N LYS A 39 4.87 8.05 16.60
CA LYS A 39 6.28 8.47 16.69
C LYS A 39 6.98 8.52 15.32
N TYR A 40 6.62 7.63 14.40
CA TYR A 40 7.29 7.50 13.11
C TYR A 40 6.41 7.90 11.93
N VAL A 41 5.09 8.03 12.11
CA VAL A 41 4.16 8.50 11.07
C VAL A 41 4.65 9.79 10.39
N ARG A 42 5.13 10.77 11.17
CA ARG A 42 5.62 12.05 10.60
C ARG A 42 6.90 11.89 9.78
N TYR A 43 7.75 10.92 10.10
CA TYR A 43 8.95 10.63 9.32
C TYR A 43 8.62 9.81 8.08
N LEU A 44 7.75 8.81 8.19
CA LEU A 44 7.30 7.98 7.06
C LEU A 44 6.46 8.78 6.05
N ARG A 45 5.85 9.89 6.45
CA ARG A 45 5.23 10.87 5.54
C ARG A 45 6.22 11.87 4.92
N LYS A 46 7.52 11.77 5.18
CA LYS A 46 8.54 12.60 4.51
C LYS A 46 9.35 11.83 3.48
N TYR A 47 9.34 10.51 3.56
CA TYR A 47 10.16 9.66 2.71
C TYR A 47 9.28 8.68 1.94
N PRO A 48 9.67 8.32 0.71
CA PRO A 48 8.94 7.31 -0.05
C PRO A 48 9.10 5.92 0.59
N ILE A 49 8.07 5.08 0.42
CA ILE A 49 8.10 3.66 0.78
C ILE A 49 8.41 2.87 -0.49
N ARG A 50 9.42 2.01 -0.43
CA ARG A 50 9.78 1.10 -1.52
C ARG A 50 9.29 -0.31 -1.20
N LEU A 51 8.50 -0.87 -2.09
CA LEU A 51 7.97 -2.23 -2.00
C LEU A 51 8.56 -3.07 -3.12
N ASP A 52 9.24 -4.15 -2.75
CA ASP A 52 9.76 -5.17 -3.66
C ASP A 52 8.98 -6.46 -3.44
N PHE A 53 8.26 -6.91 -4.47
CA PHE A 53 7.48 -8.15 -4.45
C PHE A 53 8.21 -9.32 -5.10
N GLY A 54 9.51 -9.18 -5.42
CA GLY A 54 10.28 -10.21 -6.11
C GLY A 54 10.00 -10.33 -7.60
N THR A 55 9.23 -9.40 -8.18
CA THR A 55 8.80 -9.42 -9.59
C THR A 55 9.75 -8.67 -10.54
N GLY A 56 10.98 -8.39 -10.11
CA GLY A 56 11.96 -7.60 -10.87
C GLY A 56 11.62 -6.11 -11.01
N LYS A 57 10.66 -5.62 -10.21
CA LYS A 57 10.23 -4.21 -10.19
C LYS A 57 10.08 -3.76 -8.74
N ILE A 58 10.55 -2.56 -8.45
CA ILE A 58 10.33 -1.91 -7.17
C ILE A 58 9.26 -0.84 -7.36
N PHE A 59 8.25 -0.87 -6.51
CA PHE A 59 7.22 0.17 -6.45
C PHE A 59 7.64 1.19 -5.39
N GLU A 60 7.86 2.43 -5.81
CA GLU A 60 8.14 3.54 -4.90
C GLU A 60 6.86 4.37 -4.74
N ILE A 61 6.33 4.42 -3.52
CA ILE A 61 5.16 5.21 -3.15
C ILE A 61 5.63 6.43 -2.38
N ALA A 62 5.48 7.60 -2.97
CA ALA A 62 5.87 8.87 -2.37
C ALA A 62 4.88 9.29 -1.25
N PRO A 63 5.24 10.30 -0.44
CA PRO A 63 4.32 10.83 0.58
C PRO A 63 2.99 11.39 0.08
N ASP A 64 2.94 11.85 -1.17
CA ASP A 64 1.73 12.34 -1.84
C ASP A 64 0.96 11.23 -2.56
N ASP A 65 1.31 9.98 -2.27
CA ASP A 65 0.75 8.76 -2.85
C ASP A 65 1.00 8.59 -4.36
N SER A 66 1.89 9.40 -4.95
CA SER A 66 2.39 9.15 -6.30
C SER A 66 3.22 7.86 -6.36
N ILE A 67 2.99 7.05 -7.41
CA ILE A 67 3.62 5.74 -7.60
C ILE A 67 4.64 5.84 -8.73
N ARG A 68 5.86 5.37 -8.48
CA ARG A 68 6.91 5.22 -9.49
C ARG A 68 7.36 3.77 -9.58
N HIS A 69 7.72 3.35 -10.78
CA HIS A 69 8.31 2.04 -11.01
C HIS A 69 9.81 2.19 -11.20
N ILE A 70 10.57 1.58 -10.32
CA ILE A 70 12.03 1.54 -10.40
C ILE A 70 12.41 0.16 -10.93
N PRO A 71 13.14 0.07 -12.08
CA PRO A 71 13.69 -1.19 -12.53
C PRO A 71 14.72 -1.69 -11.52
N LYS A 72 14.71 -3.00 -11.27
CA LYS A 72 15.64 -3.64 -10.33
C LYS A 72 16.99 -3.94 -10.99
#